data_AF-A0AB36XUN2-F1
#
_entry.id   AF-A0AB36XUN2-F1
#
_cell.length_a   1.000
_cell.length_b   1.000
_cell.length_c   1.000
_cell.angle_alpha   90.00
_cell.angle_beta   90.00
_cell.angle_gamma   90.00
#
_symmetry.space_group_name_H-M   'P 1'
#
loop_
_entity.id
_entity.type
_entity.pdbx_description
1 polymer ?
#
loop_
_entity_poly.entity_id
_entity_poly.type
_entity_poly.pdbx_seq_one_letter_code
_entity_poly.pdbx_strand_id
1 'polypeptide(L)'
;MTVSAIKAAMYRFGQSPTDIFKEVQKTGDGYHVVMRDDFRLTLSDRELIEGARGAKFAGTDRGMLQDAQFLFAVSAKRAQMENNDRTAGRSYQAAIRSLNDGEDETGPGEGFLRLGLRKHMKRVHVSELARGQLGMCNRTGHSVAVINGREELWGSPGWAPTHGDAVALM
;
A
#
# COMPACT_ATOMS: atom_id res chain seq x y z
N MET A 1 -5.18 -7.00 -2.17
CA MET A 1 -4.97 -5.76 -1.41
C MET A 1 -3.74 -4.94 -1.90
N THR A 2 -2.68 -4.76 -1.09
CA THR A 2 -1.60 -3.74 -1.02
C THR A 2 -1.12 -2.97 -2.28
N VAL A 3 -1.13 -3.57 -3.47
CA VAL A 3 -0.65 -2.93 -4.72
C VAL A 3 -1.43 -1.67 -5.06
N SER A 4 -2.75 -1.70 -4.91
CA SER A 4 -3.63 -0.57 -5.19
C SER A 4 -3.30 0.66 -4.33
N ALA A 5 -3.05 0.45 -3.04
CA ALA A 5 -2.68 1.51 -2.11
C ALA A 5 -1.35 2.14 -2.48
N ILE A 6 -0.36 1.32 -2.82
CA ILE A 6 0.96 1.79 -3.27
C ILE A 6 0.84 2.62 -4.55
N LYS A 7 0.11 2.13 -5.55
CA LYS A 7 -0.11 2.87 -6.82
C LYS A 7 -0.79 4.21 -6.59
N ALA A 8 -1.86 4.24 -5.79
CA ALA A 8 -2.56 5.48 -5.48
C ALA A 8 -1.69 6.46 -4.67
N ALA A 9 -0.91 5.97 -3.70
CA ALA A 9 0.01 6.79 -2.92
C ALA A 9 1.13 7.39 -3.79
N MET A 10 1.74 6.58 -4.66
CA MET A 10 2.77 7.03 -5.59
C MET A 10 2.23 8.08 -6.58
N TYR A 11 0.98 7.89 -7.03
CA TYR A 11 0.31 8.89 -7.88
C TYR A 11 0.02 10.20 -7.14
N ARG A 12 -0.38 10.14 -5.85
CA ARG A 12 -0.76 11.32 -5.06
C ARG A 12 0.43 12.17 -4.64
N PHE A 13 1.43 11.52 -4.06
CA PHE A 13 2.48 12.19 -3.29
C PHE A 13 3.78 12.27 -4.09
N GLY A 14 4.03 11.32 -4.99
CA GLY A 14 5.29 11.16 -5.69
C GLY A 14 5.78 9.71 -5.59
N GLN A 15 6.65 9.32 -6.51
CA GLN A 15 7.13 7.94 -6.62
C GLN A 15 8.00 7.52 -5.43
N SER A 16 8.81 8.43 -4.90
CA SER A 16 9.82 8.06 -3.90
C SER A 16 9.18 7.72 -2.55
N PRO A 17 9.72 6.77 -1.78
CA PRO A 17 9.31 6.57 -0.39
C PRO A 17 9.41 7.84 0.47
N THR A 18 10.32 8.76 0.11
CA THR A 18 10.47 10.07 0.77
C THR A 18 9.36 11.07 0.44
N ASP A 19 8.61 10.86 -0.65
CA ASP A 19 7.43 11.64 -0.99
C ASP A 19 6.21 11.17 -0.16
N ILE A 20 6.15 9.88 0.15
CA ILE A 20 4.98 9.25 0.79
C ILE A 20 5.09 9.25 2.31
N PHE A 21 6.25 8.88 2.87
CA PHE A 21 6.46 8.86 4.32
C PHE A 21 6.90 10.23 4.83
N LYS A 22 6.74 10.46 6.14
CA LYS A 22 7.19 11.69 6.80
C LYS A 22 8.71 11.74 6.90
N GLU A 23 9.35 10.58 7.11
CA GLU A 23 10.80 10.44 7.18
C GLU A 23 11.21 9.03 6.73
N VAL A 24 12.29 8.94 5.97
CA VAL A 24 13.01 7.70 5.65
C VAL A 24 14.49 7.95 5.88
N GLN A 25 15.05 7.35 6.91
CA GLN A 25 16.44 7.53 7.30
C GLN A 25 17.18 6.20 7.21
N LYS A 26 18.28 6.16 6.46
CA LYS A 26 19.15 4.98 6.41
C LYS A 26 19.87 4.80 7.75
N THR A 27 19.86 3.58 8.28
CA THR A 27 20.63 3.17 9.46
C THR A 27 21.83 2.30 9.02
N GLY A 28 22.65 1.87 9.98
CA GLY A 28 23.77 0.97 9.68
C GLY A 28 23.35 -0.40 9.15
N ASP A 29 22.13 -0.84 9.47
CA ASP A 29 21.59 -2.18 9.26
C ASP A 29 20.21 -2.18 8.57
N GLY A 30 19.81 -1.05 7.97
CA GLY A 30 18.56 -0.90 7.24
C GLY A 30 18.02 0.53 7.22
N TYR A 31 16.76 0.72 7.61
CA TYR A 31 16.06 2.01 7.55
C TYR A 31 15.16 2.24 8.75
N HIS A 32 15.18 3.46 9.28
CA HIS A 32 14.14 4.00 10.14
C HIS A 32 13.10 4.73 9.27
N VAL A 33 11.81 4.49 9.54
CA VAL A 33 10.71 5.12 8.81
C VAL A 33 9.72 5.73 9.80
N VAL A 34 9.37 6.99 9.57
CA VAL A 34 8.26 7.68 10.24
C VAL A 34 7.16 7.93 9.22
N MET A 35 5.96 7.43 9.48
CA MET A 35 4.81 7.60 8.60
C MET A 35 4.05 8.91 8.87
N ARG A 36 3.13 9.28 7.97
CA ARG A 36 2.31 10.51 8.10
C ARG A 36 1.28 10.45 9.24
N ASP A 37 0.92 9.26 9.70
CA ASP A 37 0.13 9.03 10.91
C ASP A 37 0.99 8.89 12.17
N ASP A 38 2.27 9.29 12.10
CA ASP A 38 3.26 9.27 13.18
C ASP A 38 3.67 7.86 13.65
N PHE A 39 3.22 6.80 12.98
CA PHE A 39 3.71 5.44 13.20
C PHE A 39 5.21 5.35 12.86
N ARG A 40 5.98 4.63 13.69
CA ARG A 40 7.42 4.49 13.52
C ARG A 40 7.80 3.02 13.45
N LEU A 41 8.71 2.68 12.54
CA LEU A 41 9.28 1.35 12.44
C LEU A 41 10.72 1.38 11.96
N THR A 42 11.40 0.26 12.16
CA THR A 42 12.70 -0.01 11.57
C THR A 42 12.57 -1.23 10.67
N LEU A 43 13.10 -1.13 9.46
CA LEU A 43 13.31 -2.24 8.54
C LEU A 43 14.78 -2.61 8.57
N SER A 44 15.09 -3.88 8.84
CA SER A 44 16.45 -4.40 8.61
C SER A 44 16.70 -4.64 7.12
N ASP A 45 17.97 -4.71 6.72
CA ASP A 45 18.38 -5.09 5.36
C ASP A 45 17.77 -6.45 4.95
N ARG A 46 17.70 -7.39 5.90
CA ARG A 46 17.06 -8.69 5.68
C ARG A 46 15.58 -8.55 5.37
N GLU A 47 14.84 -7.78 6.16
CA GLU A 47 13.41 -7.54 5.95
C GLU A 47 13.15 -6.77 4.65
N LEU A 48 14.05 -5.88 4.25
CA LEU A 48 13.97 -5.21 2.96
C LEU A 48 14.09 -6.20 1.80
N ILE A 49 15.07 -7.11 1.85
CA ILE A 49 15.26 -8.16 0.83
C ILE A 49 14.06 -9.11 0.79
N GLU A 50 13.59 -9.56 1.94
CA GLU A 50 12.45 -10.46 2.05
C GLU A 50 11.16 -9.79 1.56
N GLY A 51 10.94 -8.52 1.93
CA GLY A 51 9.80 -7.72 1.50
C GLY A 51 9.80 -7.48 -0.01
N ALA A 52 10.95 -7.11 -0.58
CA ALA A 52 11.09 -6.91 -2.03
C ALA A 52 10.76 -8.18 -2.83
N ARG A 53 11.23 -9.35 -2.37
CA ARG A 53 10.88 -10.65 -2.97
C ARG A 53 9.40 -10.99 -2.76
N GLY A 54 8.88 -10.69 -1.57
CA GLY A 54 7.50 -10.92 -1.18
C GLY A 54 6.48 -10.07 -1.93
N ALA A 55 6.88 -8.90 -2.45
CA ALA A 55 6.00 -8.00 -3.18
C ALA A 55 5.49 -8.60 -4.49
N LYS A 56 6.30 -9.44 -5.16
CA LYS A 56 5.98 -10.07 -6.46
C LYS A 56 5.59 -9.06 -7.57
N PHE A 57 6.05 -7.81 -7.46
CA PHE A 57 5.77 -6.79 -8.46
C PHE A 57 6.56 -7.04 -9.74
N ALA A 58 5.92 -6.81 -10.89
CA ALA A 58 6.50 -6.95 -12.22
C ALA A 58 6.28 -5.65 -13.02
N GLY A 59 7.27 -5.28 -13.83
CA GLY A 59 7.28 -4.03 -14.61
C GLY A 59 8.64 -3.79 -15.26
N THR A 60 8.70 -2.83 -16.18
CA THR A 60 9.93 -2.47 -16.91
C THR A 60 10.72 -1.35 -16.25
N ASP A 61 10.06 -0.47 -15.49
CA ASP A 61 10.70 0.59 -14.72
C ASP A 61 11.31 0.03 -13.43
N ARG A 62 12.63 -0.17 -13.43
CA ARG A 62 13.37 -0.73 -12.29
C ARG A 62 13.39 0.21 -11.09
N GLY A 63 13.41 1.53 -11.30
CA GLY A 63 13.41 2.51 -10.22
C GLY A 63 12.08 2.51 -9.49
N MET A 64 10.98 2.59 -10.24
CA MET A 64 9.63 2.50 -9.70
C MET A 64 9.37 1.18 -8.98
N LEU A 65 9.87 0.06 -9.52
CA LEU A 65 9.76 -1.24 -8.85
C LEU A 65 10.49 -1.27 -7.52
N GLN A 66 11.70 -0.69 -7.44
CA GLN A 66 12.46 -0.61 -6.19
C GLN A 66 11.73 0.22 -5.14
N ASP A 67 11.20 1.37 -5.52
CA ASP A 67 10.42 2.24 -4.64
C ASP A 67 9.14 1.53 -4.14
N ALA A 68 8.40 0.90 -5.05
CA ALA A 68 7.19 0.16 -4.71
C ALA A 68 7.49 -1.04 -3.78
N GLN A 69 8.58 -1.77 -4.03
CA GLN A 69 9.03 -2.87 -3.17
C GLN A 69 9.40 -2.38 -1.76
N PHE A 70 10.01 -1.20 -1.64
CA PHE A 70 10.27 -0.58 -0.35
C PHE A 70 8.96 -0.26 0.39
N LEU A 71 7.98 0.35 -0.29
CA LEU A 71 6.66 0.65 0.28
C LEU A 71 5.93 -0.63 0.75
N PHE A 72 6.06 -1.72 -0.01
CA PHE A 72 5.52 -3.03 0.37
C PHE A 72 6.22 -3.58 1.61
N ALA A 73 7.56 -3.51 1.68
CA ALA A 73 8.33 -3.97 2.85
C ALA A 73 7.92 -3.20 4.13
N VAL A 74 7.77 -1.87 4.03
CA VAL A 74 7.27 -1.03 5.13
C VAL A 74 5.86 -1.45 5.56
N SER A 75 4.97 -1.67 4.59
CA SER A 75 3.60 -2.14 4.86
C SER A 75 3.58 -3.49 5.58
N ALA A 76 4.44 -4.44 5.15
CA ALA A 76 4.59 -5.74 5.79
C ALA A 76 5.13 -5.61 7.22
N LYS A 77 6.07 -4.69 7.45
CA LYS A 77 6.62 -4.47 8.79
C LYS A 77 5.57 -3.92 9.73
N ARG A 78 4.75 -2.97 9.27
CA ARG A 78 3.61 -2.46 10.05
C ARG A 78 2.58 -3.56 10.30
N ALA A 79 2.24 -4.35 9.29
CA ALA A 79 1.34 -5.50 9.43
C ALA A 79 1.83 -6.52 10.48
N GLN A 80 3.14 -6.79 10.52
CA GLN A 80 3.77 -7.60 11.57
C GLN A 80 3.55 -6.98 12.95
N MET A 81 3.88 -5.70 13.12
CA MET A 81 3.81 -5.00 14.41
C MET A 81 2.37 -4.86 14.94
N GLU A 82 1.41 -4.64 14.05
CA GLU A 82 -0.02 -4.51 14.38
C GLU A 82 -0.73 -5.88 14.41
N ASN A 83 -0.02 -6.99 14.15
CA ASN A 83 -0.55 -8.34 14.09
C ASN A 83 -1.76 -8.50 13.15
N ASN A 84 -1.62 -8.01 11.92
CA ASN A 84 -2.59 -8.17 10.83
C ASN A 84 -3.12 -9.61 10.74
N ASP A 85 -4.42 -9.76 10.54
CA ASP A 85 -5.16 -11.05 10.48
C ASP A 85 -4.92 -11.96 11.69
N ARG A 86 -4.50 -11.38 12.82
CA ARG A 86 -4.14 -12.08 14.07
C ARG A 86 -2.99 -13.09 13.91
N THR A 87 -2.32 -13.11 12.76
CA THR A 87 -1.27 -14.09 12.43
C THR A 87 0.04 -13.44 11.98
N ALA A 88 0.02 -12.20 11.48
CA ALA A 88 1.20 -11.52 10.96
C ALA A 88 2.26 -11.25 12.04
N GLY A 89 1.86 -11.09 13.30
CA GLY A 89 2.78 -10.86 14.42
C GLY A 89 3.73 -12.02 14.71
N ARG A 90 3.46 -13.21 14.14
CA ARG A 90 4.33 -14.39 14.31
C ARG A 90 5.72 -14.23 13.72
N SER A 91 5.85 -13.53 12.58
CA SER A 91 7.11 -13.32 11.86
C SER A 91 6.92 -12.34 10.71
N TYR A 92 7.99 -11.72 10.23
CA TYR A 92 7.93 -10.86 9.05
C TYR A 92 7.44 -11.62 7.80
N GLN A 93 7.82 -12.89 7.64
CA GLN A 93 7.29 -13.76 6.58
C GLN A 93 5.79 -14.04 6.74
N ALA A 94 5.27 -14.12 7.97
CA ALA A 94 3.83 -14.25 8.19
C ALA A 94 3.11 -12.97 7.74
N ALA A 95 3.68 -11.80 8.01
CA ALA A 95 3.14 -10.54 7.52
C ALA A 95 3.21 -10.41 5.99
N ILE A 96 4.29 -10.85 5.34
CA ILE A 96 4.34 -10.90 3.87
C ILE A 96 3.25 -11.82 3.30
N ARG A 97 2.99 -12.96 3.95
CA ARG A 97 1.93 -13.89 3.53
C ARG A 97 0.55 -13.25 3.70
N SER A 98 0.30 -12.59 4.82
CA SER A 98 -0.96 -11.87 5.08
C SER A 98 -1.18 -10.69 4.12
N LEU A 99 -0.10 -10.11 3.57
CA LEU A 99 -0.18 -9.08 2.52
C LEU A 99 -0.25 -9.65 1.08
N ASN A 100 -0.46 -10.97 0.94
CA ASN A 100 -0.49 -11.70 -0.34
C ASN A 100 -1.58 -12.78 -0.43
N ASP A 101 -2.29 -13.10 0.63
CA ASP A 101 -3.28 -14.20 0.69
C ASP A 101 -4.68 -13.80 0.20
N GLY A 102 -4.91 -12.52 -0.06
CA GLY A 102 -6.03 -12.07 -0.87
C GLY A 102 -6.43 -10.64 -0.57
N GLU A 103 -7.61 -10.51 0.04
CA GLU A 103 -8.20 -9.26 0.49
C GLU A 103 -9.23 -9.49 1.59
N ASP A 104 -8.82 -10.20 2.63
CA ASP A 104 -9.63 -10.47 3.82
C ASP A 104 -9.60 -9.24 4.75
N GLU A 105 -10.00 -8.08 4.23
CA GLU A 105 -9.82 -6.81 4.93
C GLU A 105 -10.57 -6.75 6.27
N THR A 106 -9.83 -6.29 7.28
CA THR A 106 -10.36 -5.87 8.58
C THR A 106 -11.22 -4.60 8.48
N GLY A 107 -11.09 -3.86 7.38
CA GLY A 107 -11.94 -2.74 6.97
C GLY A 107 -11.37 -2.04 5.73
N PRO A 108 -12.22 -1.40 4.89
CA PRO A 108 -11.77 -0.80 3.64
C PRO A 108 -10.70 0.26 3.83
N GLY A 109 -9.72 0.23 2.95
CA GLY A 109 -8.57 1.14 2.99
C GLY A 109 -7.43 0.66 3.86
N GLU A 110 -7.39 -0.63 4.22
CA GLU A 110 -6.33 -1.20 5.05
C GLU A 110 -4.93 -0.98 4.46
N GLY A 111 -4.80 -1.03 3.13
CA GLY A 111 -3.53 -0.70 2.46
C GLY A 111 -3.06 0.73 2.69
N PHE A 112 -3.97 1.71 2.73
CA PHE A 112 -3.63 3.09 3.08
C PHE A 112 -3.27 3.22 4.56
N LEU A 113 -3.95 2.49 5.45
CA LEU A 113 -3.58 2.44 6.85
C LEU A 113 -2.17 1.87 7.04
N ARG A 114 -1.83 0.77 6.37
CA ARG A 114 -0.51 0.14 6.46
C ARG A 114 0.62 0.96 5.81
N LEU A 115 0.28 1.99 5.01
CA LEU A 115 1.18 3.06 4.54
C LEU A 115 1.18 4.32 5.42
N GLY A 116 0.40 4.32 6.51
CA GLY A 116 0.28 5.45 7.44
C GLY A 116 -0.43 6.67 6.88
N LEU A 117 -1.39 6.44 5.98
CA LEU A 117 -2.19 7.47 5.33
C LEU A 117 -3.55 7.67 6.00
N ARG A 118 -3.72 7.25 7.26
CA ARG A 118 -4.98 7.38 8.02
C ARG A 118 -5.58 8.78 7.98
N LYS A 119 -4.72 9.80 8.09
CA LYS A 119 -5.12 11.23 8.07
C LYS A 119 -5.39 11.77 6.65
N HIS A 120 -5.12 10.96 5.62
CA HIS A 120 -5.20 11.28 4.21
C HIS A 120 -6.22 10.42 3.46
N MET A 121 -7.04 9.63 4.17
CA MET A 121 -8.02 8.76 3.53
C MET A 121 -9.43 9.00 4.05
N LYS A 122 -10.42 8.77 3.20
CA LYS A 122 -11.83 8.90 3.55
C LYS A 122 -12.68 7.89 2.79
N ARG A 123 -13.61 7.21 3.47
CA ARG A 123 -14.63 6.42 2.79
C ARG A 123 -15.56 7.35 2.02
N VAL A 124 -15.79 7.03 0.74
CA VAL A 124 -16.63 7.83 -0.16
C VAL A 124 -17.58 6.89 -0.89
N HIS A 125 -18.57 7.47 -1.58
CA HIS A 125 -19.36 6.70 -2.53
C HIS A 125 -18.52 6.39 -3.77
N VAL A 126 -18.70 5.21 -4.38
CA VAL A 126 -17.91 4.78 -5.56
C VAL A 126 -18.00 5.77 -6.73
N SER A 127 -19.12 6.50 -6.85
CA SER A 127 -19.29 7.55 -7.85
C SER A 127 -18.29 8.70 -7.73
N GLU A 128 -17.79 9.00 -6.52
CA GLU A 128 -16.75 10.02 -6.36
C GLU A 128 -15.47 9.59 -7.08
N LEU A 129 -15.07 8.32 -6.91
CA LEU A 129 -13.93 7.75 -7.62
C LEU A 129 -14.18 7.77 -9.13
N ALA A 130 -15.37 7.36 -9.59
CA ALA A 130 -15.75 7.39 -11.00
C ALA A 130 -15.72 8.80 -11.62
N ARG A 131 -15.94 9.86 -10.82
CA ARG A 131 -15.83 11.27 -11.25
C ARG A 131 -14.40 11.81 -11.24
N GLY A 132 -13.41 11.01 -10.88
CA GLY A 132 -12.00 11.40 -10.92
C GLY A 132 -11.30 11.50 -9.58
N GLN A 133 -12.02 11.33 -8.45
CA GLN A 133 -11.37 11.29 -7.14
C GLN A 133 -10.37 10.12 -7.09
N LEU A 134 -9.12 10.42 -6.75
CA LEU A 134 -8.10 9.40 -6.54
C LEU A 134 -8.43 8.54 -5.33
N GLY A 135 -8.23 7.24 -5.43
CA GLY A 135 -8.43 6.34 -4.30
C GLY A 135 -8.25 4.87 -4.63
N MET A 136 -8.89 4.02 -3.83
CA MET A 136 -9.05 2.59 -4.09
C MET A 136 -10.52 2.21 -4.09
N CYS A 137 -10.84 1.20 -4.88
CA CYS A 137 -12.12 0.51 -4.83
C CYS A 137 -11.87 -0.95 -4.45
N ASN A 138 -12.41 -1.36 -3.31
CA ASN A 138 -12.24 -2.70 -2.76
C ASN A 138 -13.48 -3.55 -3.07
N ARG A 139 -13.26 -4.81 -3.40
CA ARG A 139 -14.28 -5.82 -3.71
C ARG A 139 -13.86 -7.13 -3.06
N THR A 140 -14.78 -8.07 -2.95
CA THR A 140 -14.47 -9.40 -2.42
C THR A 140 -13.27 -10.02 -3.16
N GLY A 141 -12.14 -10.15 -2.46
CA GLY A 141 -10.89 -10.71 -2.99
C GLY A 141 -10.08 -9.80 -3.91
N HIS A 142 -10.44 -8.52 -4.12
CA HIS A 142 -9.75 -7.67 -5.08
C HIS A 142 -9.89 -6.15 -4.85
N SER A 143 -8.76 -5.45 -4.76
CA SER A 143 -8.66 -3.99 -4.71
C SER A 143 -7.96 -3.46 -5.94
N VAL A 144 -8.49 -2.38 -6.48
CA VAL A 144 -7.90 -1.61 -7.58
C VAL A 144 -7.65 -0.18 -7.14
N ALA A 145 -6.53 0.40 -7.59
CA ALA A 145 -6.38 1.85 -7.54
C ALA A 145 -7.35 2.45 -8.55
N VAL A 146 -7.95 3.59 -8.23
CA VAL A 146 -8.76 4.37 -9.18
C VAL A 146 -8.06 5.69 -9.42
N ILE A 147 -7.65 5.93 -10.65
CA ILE A 147 -6.87 7.09 -11.09
C ILE A 147 -7.65 7.74 -12.24
N ASN A 148 -7.93 9.04 -12.14
CA ASN A 148 -8.66 9.81 -13.16
C ASN A 148 -9.99 9.14 -13.60
N GLY A 149 -10.73 8.60 -12.64
CA GLY A 149 -12.03 7.99 -12.91
C GLY A 149 -11.96 6.57 -13.46
N ARG A 150 -10.77 5.98 -13.56
CA ARG A 150 -10.57 4.64 -14.12
C ARG A 150 -9.82 3.73 -13.18
N GLU A 151 -10.28 2.49 -13.11
CA GLU A 151 -9.56 1.43 -12.41
C GLU A 151 -8.22 1.17 -13.08
N GLU A 152 -7.17 1.08 -12.28
CA GLU A 152 -5.84 0.74 -12.74
C GLU A 152 -5.71 -0.79 -12.75
N LEU A 153 -5.66 -1.37 -13.95
CA LEU A 153 -5.60 -2.81 -14.19
C LEU A 153 -4.24 -3.18 -14.78
N TRP A 154 -3.37 -3.74 -13.94
CA TRP A 154 -2.10 -4.35 -14.39
C TRP A 154 -1.17 -3.41 -15.17
N GLY A 155 -1.18 -2.11 -14.88
CA GLY A 155 -0.38 -1.10 -15.57
C GLY A 155 -1.12 -0.39 -16.72
N SER A 156 -2.44 -0.56 -16.84
CA SER A 156 -3.27 0.03 -17.89
C SER A 156 -4.59 0.57 -17.34
N PRO A 157 -5.11 1.67 -17.92
CA PRO A 157 -6.40 2.22 -17.52
C PRO A 157 -7.55 1.31 -17.98
N GLY A 158 -8.33 0.82 -17.01
CA GLY A 158 -9.56 0.07 -17.20
C GLY A 158 -10.80 0.95 -17.32
N TRP A 159 -11.91 0.46 -16.77
CA TRP A 159 -13.22 1.11 -16.77
C TRP A 159 -13.44 1.97 -15.52
N ALA A 160 -14.50 2.79 -15.53
CA ALA A 160 -14.93 3.50 -14.34
C ALA A 160 -15.50 2.52 -13.30
N PRO A 161 -15.19 2.69 -12.00
CA PRO A 161 -15.73 1.82 -10.97
C PRO A 161 -17.23 2.07 -10.80
N THR A 162 -18.01 0.99 -10.79
CA THR A 162 -19.48 1.04 -10.67
C THR A 162 -19.99 0.55 -9.31
N HIS A 163 -19.19 -0.25 -8.60
CA HIS A 163 -19.51 -0.78 -7.27
C HIS A 163 -18.24 -1.13 -6.49
N GLY A 164 -18.37 -1.30 -5.17
CA GLY A 164 -17.31 -1.67 -4.24
C GLY A 164 -17.19 -0.68 -3.08
N ASP A 165 -16.39 -1.05 -2.09
CA ASP A 165 -16.04 -0.17 -0.98
C ASP A 165 -14.99 0.85 -1.43
N ALA A 166 -15.42 2.10 -1.57
CA ALA A 166 -14.57 3.17 -2.09
C ALA A 166 -13.90 3.96 -0.97
N VAL A 167 -12.59 4.14 -1.10
CA VAL A 167 -11.76 4.93 -0.20
C VAL A 167 -10.99 5.94 -1.02
N ALA A 168 -11.33 7.23 -0.86
CA ALA A 168 -10.61 8.33 -1.47
C ALA A 168 -9.28 8.58 -0.73
N LEU A 169 -8.26 8.93 -1.50
CA LEU A 169 -6.99 9.45 -1.00
C LEU A 169 -6.97 10.98 -1.22
N MET A 170 -6.70 11.72 -0.14
CA MET A 170 -6.78 13.18 -0.02
C MET A 170 -5.41 13.82 0.10
#